data_AF-A0A061RQ29-F1
#
_entry.id   AF-A0A061RQ29-F1
#
_cell.length_a   1.000
_cell.length_b   1.000
_cell.length_c   1.000
_cell.angle_alpha   90.00
_cell.angle_beta   90.00
_cell.angle_gamma   90.00
#
_symmetry.space_group_name_H-M   'P 1'
#
loop_
_entity.id
_entity.type
_entity.pdbx_description
1 polymer ?
#
loop_
_entity_poly.entity_id
_entity_poly.type
_entity_poly.pdbx_seq_one_letter_code
_entity_poly.pdbx_strand_id
1 'polypeptide(L)'
;MVSSGESVFCRPPPGGRAPVLSMALEQVAAEGLLTEEDLGSISVPYYLRTEEEVLQAAGAAAPGSLAVSDVETFFVDFLDGSGAMQTREQLSSVTGMFWAIHEPTIRSQLGGASAREGAPAVDAVVARLKDVFDEAFWTAFRGRRVGATMTMLWMRKSP
;
A
#
# COMPACT_ATOMS: atom_id res chain seq x y z
N MET A 1 17.62 11.36 -2.42
CA MET A 1 16.93 12.43 -1.66
C MET A 1 15.58 12.64 -2.34
N VAL A 2 14.50 12.11 -1.76
CA VAL A 2 13.13 12.16 -2.32
C VAL A 2 12.63 13.60 -2.17
N SER A 3 12.28 14.23 -3.29
CA SER A 3 11.87 15.63 -3.39
C SER A 3 10.53 15.85 -2.68
N SER A 4 10.35 17.02 -2.07
CA SER A 4 9.17 17.41 -1.29
C SER A 4 7.84 17.47 -2.07
N GLY A 5 7.84 17.12 -3.36
CA GLY A 5 6.64 16.96 -4.20
C GLY A 5 6.26 15.51 -4.51
N GLU A 6 7.00 14.53 -4.02
CA GLU A 6 6.82 13.12 -4.39
C GLU A 6 5.78 12.44 -3.49
N SER A 7 4.69 12.00 -4.12
CA SER A 7 3.63 11.25 -3.47
C SER A 7 3.94 9.76 -3.59
N VAL A 8 4.53 9.20 -2.53
CA VAL A 8 4.88 7.77 -2.49
C VAL A 8 3.61 6.96 -2.22
N PHE A 9 3.26 6.08 -3.16
CA PHE A 9 2.08 5.21 -3.12
C PHE A 9 1.95 4.45 -1.79
N CYS A 10 3.08 3.98 -1.25
CA CYS A 10 3.09 3.08 -0.10
C CYS A 10 3.44 3.77 1.22
N ARG A 11 4.09 4.94 1.21
CA ARG A 11 4.62 5.56 2.43
C ARG A 11 3.81 6.82 2.76
N PRO A 12 3.09 6.86 3.90
CA PRO A 12 2.42 8.08 4.29
C PRO A 12 3.47 9.20 4.44
N PRO A 13 3.19 10.42 3.94
CA PRO A 13 4.15 11.52 4.04
C PRO A 13 4.44 11.85 5.52
N PRO A 14 5.66 12.32 5.84
CA PRO A 14 5.94 12.92 7.15
C PRO A 14 4.94 14.07 7.38
N GLY A 15 4.12 14.00 8.43
CA GLY A 15 3.00 14.92 8.64
C GLY A 15 1.60 14.29 8.47
N GLY A 16 1.52 12.97 8.23
CA GLY A 16 0.47 12.12 8.80
C GLY A 16 -0.95 12.35 8.30
N ARG A 17 -1.19 12.21 6.98
CA ARG A 17 -2.52 11.80 6.53
C ARG A 17 -2.62 10.28 6.62
N ALA A 18 -3.75 9.78 7.12
CA ALA A 18 -4.03 8.36 7.16
C ALA A 18 -3.85 7.74 5.76
N PRO A 19 -3.29 6.53 5.63
CA PRO A 19 -3.23 5.82 4.36
C PRO A 19 -4.61 5.76 3.70
N VAL A 20 -4.69 5.85 2.37
CA VAL A 20 -5.96 5.83 1.63
C VAL A 20 -6.82 4.62 1.99
N LEU A 21 -6.20 3.47 2.26
CA LEU A 21 -6.91 2.28 2.74
C LEU A 21 -7.59 2.50 4.09
N SER A 22 -6.93 3.15 5.05
CA SER A 22 -7.52 3.45 6.37
C SER A 22 -8.72 4.37 6.23
N MET A 23 -8.61 5.41 5.41
CA MET A 23 -9.75 6.31 5.12
C MET A 23 -10.92 5.56 4.47
N ALA A 24 -10.64 4.65 3.54
CA ALA A 24 -11.66 3.87 2.87
C ALA A 24 -12.34 2.89 3.84
N LEU A 25 -11.58 2.25 4.73
CA LEU A 25 -12.10 1.38 5.78
C LEU A 25 -13.01 2.15 6.76
N GLU A 26 -12.56 3.30 7.25
CA GLU A 26 -13.34 4.18 8.13
C GLU A 26 -14.66 4.61 7.48
N GLN A 27 -14.63 4.96 6.19
CA GLN A 27 -15.83 5.34 5.44
C GLN A 27 -16.81 4.17 5.28
N VAL A 28 -16.32 2.97 4.95
CA VAL A 28 -17.17 1.77 4.85
C VAL A 28 -17.77 1.38 6.21
N ALA A 29 -17.03 1.60 7.31
CA ALA A 29 -17.56 1.43 8.66
C ALA A 29 -18.63 2.48 9.02
N ALA A 30 -18.43 3.74 8.63
CA ALA A 30 -19.43 4.80 8.81
C ALA A 30 -20.72 4.53 8.03
N GLU A 31 -20.65 3.77 6.93
CA GLU A 31 -21.80 3.25 6.17
C GLU A 31 -22.49 2.05 6.85
N GLY A 32 -21.99 1.60 8.00
CA GLY A 32 -22.53 0.48 8.76
C GLY A 32 -22.18 -0.91 8.20
N LEU A 33 -21.24 -0.98 7.24
CA LEU A 33 -20.84 -2.24 6.61
C LEU A 33 -19.72 -2.96 7.38
N LEU A 34 -19.04 -2.25 8.27
CA LEU A 34 -18.01 -2.77 9.18
C LEU A 34 -18.26 -2.25 10.60
N THR A 35 -17.94 -3.08 11.58
CA THR A 35 -17.90 -2.70 12.99
C THR A 35 -16.52 -2.16 13.37
N GLU A 36 -16.42 -1.49 14.53
CA GLU A 36 -15.12 -1.06 15.07
C GLU A 36 -14.17 -2.24 15.33
N GLU A 37 -14.72 -3.40 15.70
CA GLU A 37 -13.93 -4.62 15.87
C GLU A 37 -13.33 -5.10 14.54
N ASP A 38 -14.12 -5.05 13.47
CA ASP A 38 -13.65 -5.42 12.12
C ASP A 38 -12.53 -4.48 11.69
N LEU A 39 -12.69 -3.16 11.90
CA LEU A 39 -11.65 -2.16 11.63
C LEU A 39 -10.35 -2.43 12.40
N GLY A 40 -10.45 -2.82 13.67
CA GLY A 40 -9.29 -3.16 14.50
C GLY A 40 -8.58 -4.45 14.08
N SER A 41 -9.28 -5.35 13.38
CA SER A 41 -8.75 -6.64 12.93
C SER A 41 -8.12 -6.59 11.53
N ILE A 42 -8.58 -5.66 10.68
CA ILE A 42 -8.09 -5.56 9.31
C ILE A 42 -6.68 -4.96 9.31
N SER A 43 -5.72 -5.75 8.85
CA SER A 43 -4.33 -5.33 8.73
C SER A 43 -3.73 -5.92 7.47
N VAL A 44 -3.03 -5.09 6.70
CA VAL A 44 -2.28 -5.56 5.55
C VAL A 44 -0.84 -5.77 5.99
N PRO A 45 -0.33 -7.02 6.03
CA PRO A 45 0.97 -7.33 6.59
C PRO A 45 2.07 -6.99 5.57
N TYR A 46 2.42 -5.72 5.45
CA TYR A 46 3.63 -5.29 4.76
C TYR A 46 4.41 -4.32 5.62
N TYR A 47 5.73 -4.42 5.52
CA TYR A 47 6.66 -3.52 6.18
C TYR A 47 7.53 -2.84 5.13
N LEU A 48 7.34 -1.54 4.99
CA LEU A 48 8.16 -0.73 4.08
C LEU A 48 9.44 -0.35 4.81
N ARG A 49 10.50 -1.10 4.50
CA ARG A 49 11.83 -0.87 5.06
C ARG A 49 12.38 0.46 4.57
N THR A 50 13.13 1.13 5.43
CA THR A 50 14.02 2.22 5.04
C THR A 50 15.32 1.65 4.45
N GLU A 51 16.05 2.45 3.68
CA GLU A 51 17.39 2.08 3.22
C GLU A 51 18.33 1.76 4.39
N GLU A 52 18.26 2.53 5.47
CA GLU A 52 19.04 2.29 6.69
C GLU A 52 18.71 0.94 7.34
N GLU A 53 17.44 0.58 7.42
CA GLU A 53 17.01 -0.72 7.96
C GLU A 53 17.47 -1.88 7.08
N VAL A 54 17.47 -1.69 5.75
CA VAL A 54 17.98 -2.66 4.79
C VAL A 54 19.50 -2.84 4.98
N LEU A 55 20.26 -1.75 5.10
CA LEU A 55 21.70 -1.78 5.31
C LEU A 55 22.08 -2.37 6.67
N GLN A 56 21.32 -2.07 7.72
CA GLN A 56 21.53 -2.63 9.05
C GLN A 56 21.32 -4.15 9.05
N ALA A 57 20.24 -4.64 8.41
CA ALA A 57 19.98 -6.07 8.29
C ALA A 57 21.07 -6.78 7.47
N ALA A 58 21.57 -6.13 6.42
CA ALA A 58 22.65 -6.61 5.59
C ALA A 58 24.01 -6.70 6.31
N GLY A 59 24.34 -5.69 7.11
CA GLY A 59 25.61 -5.62 7.86
C GLY A 59 25.68 -6.57 9.06
N ALA A 60 24.54 -7.09 9.52
CA ALA A 60 24.44 -8.05 10.61
C ALA A 60 24.65 -9.52 10.18
N ALA A 61 25.00 -9.77 8.91
CA ALA A 61 25.09 -11.10 8.34
C ALA A 61 26.31 -11.88 8.91
N ALA A 62 26.07 -13.09 9.42
CA ALA A 62 27.11 -13.91 10.04
C ALA A 62 28.16 -14.40 9.03
N PRO A 63 29.40 -14.73 9.45
CA PRO A 63 30.39 -15.33 8.56
C PRO A 63 29.85 -16.57 7.85
N GLY A 64 30.03 -16.66 6.52
CA GLY A 64 29.50 -17.74 5.68
C GLY A 64 28.10 -17.47 5.08
N SER A 65 27.50 -16.31 5.33
CA SER A 65 26.23 -15.89 4.73
C SER A 65 26.42 -15.01 3.47
N LEU A 66 25.32 -14.64 2.83
CA LEU A 66 25.34 -13.68 1.72
C LEU A 66 25.71 -12.29 2.25
N ALA A 67 26.80 -11.72 1.73
CA ALA A 67 27.16 -10.33 1.96
C ALA A 67 26.47 -9.44 0.93
N VAL A 68 25.90 -8.32 1.37
CA VAL A 68 25.45 -7.29 0.44
C VAL A 68 26.66 -6.65 -0.23
N SER A 69 26.67 -6.68 -1.56
CA SER A 69 27.70 -6.04 -2.39
C SER A 69 27.32 -4.62 -2.78
N ASP A 70 26.03 -4.35 -2.96
CA ASP A 70 25.52 -3.04 -3.36
C ASP A 70 24.05 -2.86 -2.98
N VAL A 71 23.64 -1.60 -2.78
CA VAL A 71 22.25 -1.21 -2.50
C VAL A 71 21.88 -0.04 -3.38
N GLU A 72 20.83 -0.22 -4.17
CA GLU A 72 20.33 0.83 -5.06
C GLU A 72 18.87 1.13 -4.74
N THR A 73 18.58 2.42 -4.53
CA THR A 73 17.22 2.92 -4.31
C THR A 73 16.80 3.76 -5.51
N PHE A 74 15.70 3.39 -6.15
CA PHE A 74 15.13 4.12 -7.28
C PHE A 74 13.63 4.32 -7.12
N PHE A 75 13.09 5.31 -7.83
CA PHE A 75 11.66 5.56 -7.87
C PHE A 75 11.08 4.95 -9.14
N VAL A 76 10.05 4.13 -8.98
CA VAL A 76 9.28 3.55 -10.08
C VAL A 76 8.01 4.35 -10.26
N ASP A 77 7.90 5.00 -11.41
CA ASP A 77 6.70 5.71 -11.83
C ASP A 77 5.61 4.73 -12.23
N PHE A 78 4.46 4.80 -11.56
CA PHE A 78 3.24 4.15 -12.00
C PHE A 78 2.42 5.08 -12.88
N LEU A 79 2.42 6.38 -12.57
CA LEU A 79 1.82 7.43 -13.36
C LEU A 79 2.71 8.65 -13.38
N ASP A 80 3.04 9.09 -14.58
CA ASP A 80 3.76 10.32 -14.78
C ASP A 80 2.87 11.52 -14.39
N GLY A 81 3.47 12.47 -13.68
CA GLY A 81 2.84 13.75 -13.33
C GLY A 81 3.07 14.83 -14.39
N SER A 82 3.79 14.52 -15.47
CA SER A 82 4.23 15.46 -16.50
C SER A 82 3.10 15.92 -17.44
N GLY A 83 2.20 16.77 -16.93
CA GLY A 83 1.38 17.68 -17.74
C GLY A 83 0.27 17.08 -18.64
N ALA A 84 0.27 15.77 -18.90
CA ALA A 84 -0.88 15.09 -19.49
C ALA A 84 -1.98 14.92 -18.44
N MET A 85 -3.23 15.24 -18.78
CA MET A 85 -4.36 15.00 -17.88
C MET A 85 -4.45 13.52 -17.53
N GLN A 86 -4.16 13.15 -16.28
CA GLN A 86 -4.37 11.80 -15.78
C GLN A 86 -5.85 11.45 -15.90
N THR A 87 -6.13 10.31 -16.52
CA THR A 87 -7.49 9.76 -16.67
C THR A 87 -7.87 8.92 -15.46
N ARG A 88 -9.18 8.74 -15.24
CA ARG A 88 -9.66 7.81 -14.21
C ARG A 88 -9.26 6.38 -14.52
N GLU A 89 -9.25 5.95 -15.78
CA GLU A 89 -8.81 4.59 -16.13
C GLU A 89 -7.35 4.34 -15.75
N GLN A 90 -6.46 5.30 -15.98
CA GLN A 90 -5.05 5.19 -15.60
C GLN A 90 -4.86 5.02 -14.09
N LEU A 91 -5.57 5.82 -13.29
CA LEU A 91 -5.53 5.70 -11.83
C LEU A 91 -6.17 4.39 -11.35
N SER A 92 -7.25 3.95 -11.98
CA SER A 92 -7.88 2.64 -11.70
C SER A 92 -6.96 1.46 -12.00
N SER A 93 -6.10 1.56 -13.02
CA SER A 93 -5.07 0.55 -13.29
C SER A 93 -4.05 0.45 -12.15
N VAL A 94 -3.68 1.57 -11.53
CA VAL A 94 -2.75 1.57 -10.39
C VAL A 94 -3.40 0.99 -9.14
N THR A 95 -4.64 1.42 -8.82
CA THR A 95 -5.37 0.87 -7.67
C THR A 95 -5.71 -0.62 -7.88
N GLY A 96 -5.91 -1.05 -9.12
CA GLY A 96 -6.07 -2.46 -9.49
C GLY A 96 -4.89 -3.34 -9.07
N MET A 97 -3.65 -2.86 -9.21
CA MET A 97 -2.47 -3.61 -8.74
C MET A 97 -2.46 -3.77 -7.22
N PHE A 98 -2.77 -2.71 -6.48
CA PHE A 98 -2.89 -2.77 -5.02
C PHE A 98 -3.98 -3.73 -4.59
N TRP A 99 -5.13 -3.67 -5.25
CA TRP A 99 -6.24 -4.56 -4.95
C TRP A 99 -5.89 -6.02 -5.23
N ALA A 100 -5.23 -6.32 -6.35
CA ALA A 100 -4.78 -7.67 -6.68
C ALA A 100 -3.83 -8.26 -5.61
N ILE A 101 -3.04 -7.42 -4.93
CA ILE A 101 -2.11 -7.86 -3.88
C ILE A 101 -2.83 -8.02 -2.53
N HIS A 102 -3.75 -7.11 -2.18
CA HIS A 102 -4.27 -6.98 -0.81
C HIS A 102 -5.69 -7.50 -0.61
N GLU A 103 -6.50 -7.61 -1.67
CA GLU A 103 -7.87 -8.14 -1.60
C GLU A 103 -7.94 -9.51 -0.91
N PRO A 104 -7.07 -10.50 -1.21
CA PRO A 104 -7.14 -11.81 -0.55
C PRO A 104 -6.99 -11.73 0.98
N THR A 105 -6.08 -10.89 1.46
CA THR A 105 -5.85 -10.69 2.90
C THR A 105 -7.04 -10.00 3.55
N ILE A 106 -7.56 -8.94 2.92
CA ILE A 106 -8.74 -8.21 3.40
C ILE A 106 -9.95 -9.16 3.48
N ARG A 107 -10.19 -9.95 2.42
CA ARG A 107 -11.24 -10.98 2.39
C ARG A 107 -11.09 -12.01 3.49
N SER A 108 -9.88 -12.50 3.72
CA SER A 108 -9.63 -13.48 4.78
C SER A 108 -9.96 -12.94 6.17
N GLN A 109 -9.71 -11.66 6.42
CA GLN A 109 -10.01 -11.01 7.70
C GLN A 109 -11.52 -10.71 7.83
N LEU A 110 -12.15 -10.27 6.75
CA LEU A 110 -13.60 -10.05 6.69
C LEU A 110 -14.42 -11.34 6.75
N GLY A 111 -13.88 -12.48 6.30
CA GLY A 111 -14.55 -13.78 6.36
C GLY A 111 -14.91 -14.19 7.79
N GLY A 112 -14.14 -13.73 8.79
CA GLY A 112 -14.49 -13.87 10.20
C GLY A 112 -15.63 -12.93 10.64
N ALA A 113 -15.65 -11.70 10.11
CA ALA A 113 -16.65 -10.67 10.41
C ALA A 113 -18.05 -11.01 9.87
N SER A 114 -18.11 -11.61 8.67
CA SER A 114 -19.36 -11.98 7.98
C SER A 114 -20.10 -13.18 8.58
N ALA A 115 -19.58 -13.80 9.64
CA ALA A 115 -20.25 -14.90 10.34
C ALA A 115 -21.42 -14.45 11.24
N ARG A 116 -21.66 -13.14 11.36
CA ARG A 116 -22.71 -12.55 12.18
C ARG A 116 -24.04 -12.52 11.44
N GLU A 117 -25.14 -12.77 12.15
CA GLU A 117 -26.48 -12.70 11.59
C GLU A 117 -26.80 -11.27 11.11
N GLY A 118 -27.22 -11.12 9.85
CA GLY A 118 -27.49 -9.82 9.23
C GLY A 118 -26.26 -9.07 8.69
N ALA A 119 -25.05 -9.63 8.79
CA ALA A 119 -23.86 -9.02 8.20
C ALA A 119 -23.95 -8.98 6.66
N PRO A 120 -23.46 -7.91 6.00
CA PRO A 120 -23.35 -7.89 4.54
C PRO A 120 -22.44 -9.02 4.05
N ALA A 121 -22.72 -9.52 2.84
CA ALA A 121 -21.84 -10.49 2.19
C ALA A 121 -20.43 -9.88 2.01
N VAL A 122 -19.38 -10.66 2.25
CA VAL A 122 -17.98 -10.22 2.08
C VAL A 122 -17.75 -9.59 0.71
N ASP A 123 -18.32 -10.18 -0.35
CA ASP A 123 -18.22 -9.64 -1.71
C ASP A 123 -18.76 -8.21 -1.83
N ALA A 124 -19.87 -7.90 -1.14
CA ALA A 124 -20.46 -6.57 -1.16
C ALA A 124 -19.59 -5.56 -0.40
N VAL A 125 -19.05 -5.94 0.76
CA VAL A 125 -18.15 -5.09 1.55
C VAL A 125 -16.85 -4.81 0.78
N VAL A 126 -16.27 -5.85 0.17
CA VAL A 126 -15.03 -5.75 -0.62
C VAL A 126 -15.23 -4.89 -1.86
N ALA A 127 -16.33 -5.10 -2.60
CA ALA A 127 -16.66 -4.26 -3.76
C ALA A 127 -16.83 -2.79 -3.34
N ARG A 128 -17.57 -2.53 -2.26
CA ARG A 128 -17.77 -1.17 -1.77
C ARG A 128 -16.47 -0.52 -1.28
N LEU A 129 -15.64 -1.27 -0.57
CA LEU A 129 -14.32 -0.81 -0.11
C LEU A 129 -13.42 -0.45 -1.29
N LYS A 130 -13.44 -1.23 -2.36
CA LYS A 130 -12.71 -0.92 -3.59
C LYS A 130 -13.19 0.39 -4.22
N ASP A 131 -14.49 0.59 -4.33
CA ASP A 131 -15.05 1.83 -4.91
C ASP A 131 -14.65 3.07 -4.11
N VAL A 132 -14.77 2.99 -2.78
CA VAL A 132 -14.37 4.08 -1.88
C VAL A 132 -12.86 4.31 -1.96
N PHE A 133 -12.06 3.24 -2.01
CA PHE A 133 -10.61 3.33 -2.17
C PHE A 133 -10.24 4.02 -3.49
N ASP A 134 -10.84 3.64 -4.61
CA ASP A 134 -10.59 4.25 -5.92
C ASP A 134 -10.93 5.76 -5.92
N GLU A 135 -12.05 6.15 -5.32
CA GLU A 135 -12.46 7.56 -5.20
C GLU A 135 -11.53 8.36 -4.29
N ALA A 136 -11.16 7.80 -3.14
CA ALA A 136 -10.23 8.43 -2.21
C ALA A 136 -8.83 8.56 -2.83
N PHE A 137 -8.39 7.54 -3.57
CA PHE A 137 -7.13 7.54 -4.30
C PHE A 137 -7.12 8.60 -5.40
N TRP A 138 -8.16 8.65 -6.22
CA TRP A 138 -8.33 9.69 -7.24
C TRP A 138 -8.24 11.09 -6.61
N THR A 139 -8.97 11.31 -5.52
CA THR A 139 -8.98 12.62 -4.83
C THR A 139 -7.60 12.98 -4.26
N ALA A 140 -6.87 12.01 -3.74
CA ALA A 140 -5.56 12.24 -3.14
C ALA A 140 -4.45 12.48 -4.17
N PHE A 141 -4.51 11.81 -5.33
CA PHE A 141 -3.38 11.72 -6.26
C PHE A 141 -3.64 12.30 -7.66
N ARG A 142 -4.85 12.77 -7.98
CA ARG A 142 -5.13 13.44 -9.26
C ARG A 142 -4.16 14.59 -9.50
N GLY A 143 -3.49 14.55 -10.66
CA GLY A 143 -2.54 15.59 -11.08
C GLY A 143 -1.22 15.53 -10.31
N ARG A 144 -0.94 14.43 -9.60
CA ARG A 144 0.32 14.18 -8.90
C ARG A 144 1.04 13.02 -9.55
N ARG A 145 2.36 13.05 -9.49
CA ARG A 145 3.19 11.89 -9.81
C ARG A 145 2.89 10.78 -8.81
N VAL A 146 2.59 9.58 -9.30
CA VAL A 146 2.32 8.40 -8.47
C VAL A 146 3.36 7.34 -8.76
N GLY A 147 4.00 6.83 -7.72
CA GLY A 147 4.99 5.78 -7.86
C GLY A 147 5.42 5.23 -6.51
N ALA A 148 6.36 4.30 -6.54
CA ALA A 148 6.92 3.69 -5.35
C ALA A 148 8.45 3.82 -5.35
N THR A 149 9.00 4.05 -4.16
CA THR A 149 10.43 3.87 -3.93
C THR A 149 10.70 2.38 -3.76
N MET A 150 11.59 1.83 -4.59
CA MET A 150 12.05 0.46 -4.50
C MET A 150 13.54 0.46 -4.15
N THR A 151 13.92 -0.42 -3.22
CA THR A 151 15.31 -0.66 -2.85
C THR A 151 15.68 -2.07 -3.28
N MET A 152 16.71 -2.19 -4.10
CA MET A 152 17.25 -3.44 -4.59
C MET A 152 18.55 -3.78 -3.86
N LEU A 153 18.66 -5.04 -3.45
CA LEU A 153 19.83 -5.58 -2.77
C LEU A 153 20.60 -6.49 -3.72
N TRP A 154 21.85 -6.14 -3.97
CA TRP A 154 22.77 -7.03 -4.66
C TRP A 154 23.56 -7.81 -3.62
N MET A 155 23.49 -9.14 -3.70
CA MET A 155 24.14 -10.04 -2.75
C MET A 155 25.23 -10.85 -3.44
N ARG A 156 26.36 -11.04 -2.76
CA ARG A 156 27.42 -11.95 -3.14
C ARG A 156 27.70 -12.93 -2.01
N LYS A 157 28.26 -14.09 -2.34
CA LYS A 157 28.76 -15.02 -1.33
C LYS A 157 29.91 -14.34 -0.56
N SER A 158 29.83 -14.29 0.76
CA SER A 158 30.97 -13.84 1.58
C SER A 158 32.14 -14.80 1.37
N PRO A 159 33.38 -14.28 1.24
CA PRO A 159 34.56 -15.12 1.13
C PRO A 159 34.75 -16.04 2.34
#